data_AF-A0A2X1QK08-F1
#
_entry.id   AF-A0A2X1QK08-F1
#
_cell.length_a   1.000
_cell.length_b   1.000
_cell.length_c   1.000
_cell.angle_alpha   90.00
_cell.angle_beta   90.00
_cell.angle_gamma   90.00
#
_symmetry.space_group_name_H-M   'P 1'
#
loop_
_entity.id
_entity.type
_entity.pdbx_description
1 polymer ?
#
loop_
_entity_poly.entity_id
_entity_poly.type
_entity_poly.pdbx_seq_one_letter_code
_entity_poly.pdbx_strand_id
1 'polypeptide(L)' 'MAFVTTQDGVNIYFKDWGPKEAQPIVFHHG' A
#
# COMPACT_ATOMS: atom_id res chain seq x y z
N MET A 1 -9.17 -2.93 -1.99
CA MET A 1 -8.72 -2.40 -0.68
C MET A 1 -7.98 -3.53 0.01
N ALA A 2 -6.71 -3.33 0.34
CA ALA A 2 -5.78 -4.41 0.66
C ALA A 2 -5.00 -4.12 1.96
N PHE A 3 -4.48 -5.18 2.57
CA PHE A 3 -3.60 -5.12 3.73
C PHE A 3 -2.28 -5.83 3.42
N VAL A 4 -1.19 -5.35 4.01
CA VAL A 4 0.08 -6.07 4.10
C VAL A 4 0.41 -6.30 5.58
N THR A 5 0.83 -7.52 5.93
CA THR A 5 1.29 -7.86 7.27
C THR A 5 2.81 -7.72 7.33
N THR A 6 3.32 -6.91 8.26
CA THR A 6 4.76 -6.72 8.48
C THR A 6 5.36 -7.93 9.20
N GLN A 7 6.69 -8.00 9.27
CA GLN A 7 7.40 -9.09 9.94
C GLN A 7 7.10 -9.19 11.45
N ASP A 8 6.81 -8.06 12.09
CA ASP A 8 6.39 -7.93 13.48
C ASP A 8 4.86 -8.06 13.67
N GLY A 9 4.13 -8.45 12.63
CA GLY A 9 2.70 -8.80 12.70
C GLY A 9 1.73 -7.63 12.61
N VAL A 10 2.20 -6.42 12.30
CA VAL A 10 1.34 -5.24 12.11
C VAL A 10 0.65 -5.31 10.76
N ASN A 11 -0.65 -5.02 10.72
CA ASN A 11 -1.41 -4.93 9.48
C ASN A 11 -1.48 -3.48 8.99
N ILE A 12 -0.89 -3.21 7.83
CA ILE A 12 -0.91 -1.90 7.18
C ILE A 12 -1.97 -1.92 6.09
N TYR A 13 -2.98 -1.07 6.24
CA TYR A 13 -3.96 -0.80 5.19
C TYR A 13 -3.36 0.07 4.09
N PHE A 14 -3.65 -0.24 2.83
CA PHE A 14 -3.31 0.62 1.70
C PHE A 14 -4.39 0.60 0.60
N LYS A 15 -4.35 1.64 -0.23
CA LYS A 15 -5.14 1.75 -1.46
C LYS A 15 -4.17 1.68 -2.63
N ASP A 16 -4.37 0.69 -3.49
CA ASP A 16 -3.62 0.51 -4.73
C ASP A 16 -4.57 0.76 -5.90
N TRP A 17 -4.27 1.81 -6.66
CA TRP A 17 -5.11 2.34 -7.71
C TRP A 17 -4.28 2.69 -8.93
N GLY A 18 -4.78 2.28 -10.10
CA GLY A 18 -4.16 2.55 -11.40
C GLY A 18 -3.68 1.28 -12.11
N PRO A 19 -3.13 1.42 -13.33
CA PRO A 19 -2.54 0.31 -14.06
C PRO A 19 -1.30 -0.24 -13.32
N LYS A 20 -1.18 -1.56 -13.22
CA LYS A 20 -0.06 -2.22 -12.50
C LYS A 20 1.32 -1.93 -13.10
N GLU A 21 1.37 -1.67 -14.40
CA GLU A 21 2.62 -1.40 -15.14
C GLU A 21 2.96 0.10 -15.21
N ALA A 22 2.12 0.98 -14.65
CA ALA A 22 2.41 2.41 -14.60
C ALA A 22 3.39 2.74 -13.46
N GLN A 23 4.10 3.86 -13.58
CA GLN A 23 4.97 4.36 -12.50
C GLN A 23 4.13 4.68 -11.25
N PRO A 24 4.39 4.04 -10.09
CA PRO A 24 3.63 4.33 -8.87
C PRO A 24 4.05 5.66 -8.23
N ILE A 25 3.11 6.26 -7.49
CA ILE A 25 3.34 7.38 -6.56
C ILE A 25 2.81 6.94 -5.19
N VAL A 26 3.66 7.03 -4.16
CA VAL A 26 3.32 6.62 -2.78
C VAL A 26 3.07 7.86 -1.93
N PHE A 27 1.89 7.93 -1.32
CA PHE A 27 1.51 9.01 -0.41
C PHE A 27 1.59 8.54 1.03
N HIS A 28 2.29 9.30 1.87
CA HIS A 28 2.33 9.10 3.32
C HIS A 28 1.47 10.17 3.98
N HIS A 29 0.47 9.76 4.77
CA HIS A 29 -0.33 10.70 5.54
C HIS A 29 0.46 11.22 6.75
N GLY A 30 0.00 12.35 7.29
CA GLY A 30 0.56 12.93 8.52
C GLY A 30 0.30 12.09 9.76
#